data_AF-A0A1Y3ZRD1-F1
#
_entry.id   AF-A0A1Y3ZRD1-F1
#
_cell.length_a   1.000
_cell.length_b   1.000
_cell.length_c   1.000
_cell.angle_alpha   90.00
_cell.angle_beta   90.00
_cell.angle_gamma   90.00
#
_symmetry.space_group_name_H-M   'P 1'
#
loop_
_entity.id
_entity.type
_entity.pdbx_description
1 polymer ?
#
loop_
_entity_poly.entity_id
_entity_poly.type
_entity_poly.pdbx_seq_one_letter_code
_entity_poly.pdbx_strand_id
1 'polypeptide(L)'
;MKYPIGIQSFEKLVTEGYCYVDKTEQIYQLTHDGTIYFLSRPRRFGKSLLVSTLKNYFLGKKELFKGLAIEGLETEWAEYPVFHIDFNGSNFTTSGTLEKKLDGYIATWEDQYGKSTYLTDMGDRFAYVLKQAHKQSGKRCVVLIDEYDKPILDVLDTGIKDERQEQLLEDRNREVLKGFYSVFKAADDDLQFVLLTGVTKFSQVSVFSG
;
A
#
# COMPACT_ATOMS: atom_id res chain seq x y z
N MET A 1 6.07 -14.34 28.45
CA MET A 1 6.22 -13.91 27.04
C MET A 1 4.83 -13.70 26.45
N LYS A 2 4.53 -12.52 25.90
CA LYS A 2 3.21 -12.16 25.36
C LYS A 2 3.22 -12.39 23.84
N TYR A 3 2.42 -13.32 23.33
CA TYR A 3 2.43 -13.65 21.89
C TYR A 3 1.49 -12.74 21.08
N PRO A 4 1.91 -12.22 19.91
CA PRO A 4 1.14 -11.25 19.13
C PRO A 4 0.05 -11.91 18.27
N ILE A 5 -0.84 -12.70 18.88
CA ILE A 5 -1.90 -13.41 18.16
C ILE A 5 -2.94 -12.39 17.67
N GLY A 6 -3.09 -12.27 16.34
CA GLY A 6 -4.03 -11.33 15.72
C GLY A 6 -3.57 -9.88 15.71
N ILE A 7 -2.30 -9.60 16.09
CA ILE A 7 -1.77 -8.25 16.13
C ILE A 7 -1.07 -7.94 14.82
N GLN A 8 -1.54 -6.88 14.18
CA GLN A 8 -1.03 -6.42 12.88
C GLN A 8 -0.36 -5.04 12.97
N SER A 9 -0.52 -4.34 14.08
CA SER A 9 0.13 -3.05 14.31
C SER A 9 1.48 -3.27 14.98
N PHE A 10 2.56 -2.86 14.30
CA PHE A 10 3.91 -2.89 14.84
C PHE A 10 4.03 -2.00 16.09
N GLU A 11 3.42 -0.80 16.04
CA GLU A 11 3.38 0.13 17.17
C GLU A 11 2.72 -0.49 18.41
N LYS A 12 1.54 -1.13 18.27
CA LYS A 12 0.91 -1.87 19.39
C LYS A 12 1.77 -3.03 19.87
N LEU A 13 2.40 -3.75 18.95
CA LEU A 13 3.27 -4.88 19.26
C LEU A 13 4.41 -4.43 20.21
N VAL A 14 5.09 -3.34 19.87
CA VAL A 14 6.19 -2.77 20.65
C VAL A 14 5.70 -2.15 21.95
N THR A 15 4.74 -1.23 21.88
CA THR A 15 4.27 -0.45 23.05
C THR A 15 3.60 -1.31 24.12
N GLU A 16 2.94 -2.40 23.74
CA GLU A 16 2.31 -3.32 24.69
C GLU A 16 3.18 -4.54 25.07
N GLY A 17 4.46 -4.56 24.67
CA GLY A 17 5.44 -5.56 25.09
C GLY A 17 5.21 -6.97 24.56
N TYR A 18 4.74 -7.11 23.32
CA TYR A 18 4.63 -8.41 22.67
C TYR A 18 5.96 -8.92 22.13
N CYS A 19 6.09 -10.24 22.02
CA CYS A 19 7.23 -10.88 21.39
C CYS A 19 7.28 -10.51 19.90
N TYR A 20 8.42 -10.00 19.45
CA TYR A 20 8.72 -9.69 18.05
C TYR A 20 9.93 -10.50 17.61
N VAL A 21 9.83 -11.19 16.46
CA VAL A 21 10.98 -11.81 15.83
C VAL A 21 11.61 -10.77 14.91
N ASP A 22 12.77 -10.26 15.31
CA ASP A 22 13.42 -9.18 14.60
C ASP A 22 13.89 -9.62 13.20
N LYS A 23 13.43 -8.89 12.19
CA LYS A 23 13.83 -8.99 10.78
C LYS A 23 14.13 -7.62 10.20
N THR A 24 14.37 -6.62 11.05
CA THR A 24 14.47 -5.24 10.64
C THR A 24 15.72 -4.94 9.82
N GLU A 25 16.77 -5.76 9.91
CA GLU A 25 17.90 -5.73 8.98
C GLU A 25 17.46 -6.02 7.53
N GLN A 26 16.60 -7.03 7.33
CA GLN A 26 16.07 -7.36 6.00
C GLN A 26 15.13 -6.28 5.49
N ILE A 27 14.37 -5.64 6.40
CA ILE A 27 13.54 -4.49 6.08
C ILE A 27 14.43 -3.32 5.62
N TYR A 28 15.53 -3.05 6.31
CA TYR A 28 16.47 -2.01 5.93
C TYR A 28 17.06 -2.26 4.53
N GLN A 29 17.52 -3.49 4.25
CA GLN A 29 18.00 -3.85 2.91
C GLN A 29 16.92 -3.64 1.84
N LEU A 30 15.69 -4.10 2.12
CA LEU A 30 14.55 -3.93 1.22
C LEU A 30 14.34 -2.46 0.83
N THR A 31 14.45 -1.53 1.77
CA THR A 31 14.19 -0.10 1.52
C THR A 31 15.34 0.63 0.82
N HIS A 32 16.52 0.01 0.70
CA HIS A 32 17.70 0.60 0.07
C HIS A 32 18.08 -0.04 -1.27
N ASP A 33 17.73 -1.31 -1.49
CA ASP A 33 18.15 -2.06 -2.68
C ASP A 33 17.20 -1.90 -3.88
N GLY A 34 15.97 -1.44 -3.66
CA GLY A 34 14.96 -1.38 -4.71
C GLY A 34 13.81 -0.45 -4.40
N THR A 35 13.10 -0.06 -5.46
CA THR A 35 12.03 0.94 -5.39
C THR A 35 10.65 0.29 -5.30
N ILE A 36 10.45 -0.88 -5.90
CA ILE A 36 9.11 -1.49 -6.04
C ILE A 36 9.19 -2.97 -5.71
N TYR A 37 8.37 -3.39 -4.74
CA TYR A 37 8.28 -4.77 -4.28
C TYR A 37 6.87 -5.31 -4.33
N PHE A 38 6.79 -6.57 -4.77
CA PHE A 38 5.59 -7.37 -4.71
C PHE A 38 5.81 -8.57 -3.79
N LEU A 39 4.98 -8.72 -2.77
CA LEU A 39 5.07 -9.81 -1.81
C LEU A 39 3.77 -10.62 -1.77
N SER A 40 3.69 -11.66 -2.61
CA SER A 40 2.67 -12.71 -2.52
C SER A 40 3.05 -13.72 -1.44
N ARG A 41 2.23 -13.83 -0.39
CA ARG A 41 2.41 -14.82 0.69
C ARG A 41 1.04 -15.32 1.19
N PRO A 42 0.96 -16.58 1.67
CA PRO A 42 -0.29 -17.11 2.22
C PRO A 42 -0.86 -16.28 3.37
N ARG A 43 -2.15 -16.46 3.66
CA ARG A 43 -2.84 -15.79 4.78
C ARG A 43 -2.15 -16.08 6.11
N ARG A 44 -2.12 -15.08 7.01
CA ARG A 44 -1.52 -15.14 8.37
C ARG A 44 0.02 -15.21 8.43
N PHE A 45 0.72 -14.86 7.34
CA PHE A 45 2.19 -14.77 7.32
C PHE A 45 2.75 -13.38 7.72
N GLY A 46 1.98 -12.57 8.46
CA GLY A 46 2.44 -11.29 8.98
C GLY A 46 2.60 -10.17 7.94
N LYS A 47 1.89 -10.24 6.80
CA LYS A 47 1.94 -9.20 5.75
C LYS A 47 1.56 -7.82 6.28
N SER A 48 0.41 -7.71 6.94
CA SER A 48 -0.05 -6.46 7.55
C SER A 48 0.89 -5.95 8.65
N LEU A 49 1.54 -6.87 9.40
CA LEU A 49 2.57 -6.50 10.37
C LEU A 49 3.81 -5.92 9.69
N LEU A 50 4.26 -6.51 8.57
CA LEU A 50 5.36 -5.96 7.76
C LEU A 50 5.00 -4.58 7.21
N VAL A 51 3.80 -4.42 6.62
CA VAL A 51 3.30 -3.13 6.13
C VAL A 51 3.27 -2.09 7.26
N SER A 52 2.76 -2.46 8.44
CA SER A 52 2.78 -1.60 9.61
C SER A 52 4.20 -1.27 10.08
N THR A 53 5.16 -2.19 9.96
CA THR A 53 6.55 -1.96 10.35
C THR A 53 7.20 -0.96 9.41
N LEU A 54 7.08 -1.18 8.09
CA LEU A 54 7.55 -0.25 7.06
C LEU A 54 6.91 1.13 7.18
N LYS A 55 5.59 1.20 7.44
CA LYS A 55 4.90 2.46 7.68
C LYS A 55 5.54 3.23 8.84
N ASN A 56 5.78 2.59 9.98
CA ASN A 56 6.40 3.26 11.13
C ASN A 56 7.86 3.65 10.87
N TYR A 57 8.60 2.84 10.10
CA TYR A 57 9.97 3.15 9.69
C TYR A 57 10.02 4.41 8.82
N PHE A 58 9.21 4.48 7.74
CA PHE A 58 9.17 5.63 6.85
C PHE A 58 8.53 6.89 7.46
N LEU A 59 7.75 6.75 8.53
CA LEU A 59 7.30 7.88 9.36
C LEU A 59 8.36 8.37 10.35
N GLY A 60 9.58 7.83 10.31
CA GLY A 60 10.68 8.26 11.17
C GLY A 60 10.51 7.92 12.66
N LYS A 61 9.62 6.98 13.02
CA LYS A 61 9.31 6.61 14.42
C LYS A 61 10.42 5.78 15.08
N LYS A 62 11.60 6.36 15.22
CA LYS A 62 12.83 5.73 15.76
C LYS A 62 12.60 5.00 17.08
N GLU A 63 11.81 5.57 17.97
CA GLU A 63 11.51 5.04 19.29
C GLU A 63 10.89 3.63 19.25
N LEU A 64 10.17 3.27 18.18
CA LEU A 64 9.58 1.96 18.01
C LEU A 64 10.59 0.88 17.61
N PHE A 65 11.80 1.27 17.19
CA PHE A 65 12.82 0.34 16.70
C PHE A 65 13.98 0.12 17.67
N LYS A 66 13.89 0.66 18.89
CA LYS A 66 14.92 0.48 19.93
C LYS A 66 15.18 -0.99 20.21
N GLY A 67 16.45 -1.38 20.19
CA GLY A 67 16.92 -2.75 20.41
C GLY A 67 16.71 -3.68 19.23
N LEU A 68 16.23 -3.19 18.07
CA LEU A 68 16.14 -3.95 16.83
C LEU A 68 17.34 -3.64 15.92
N ALA A 69 17.68 -4.55 15.02
CA ALA A 69 18.83 -4.44 14.14
C ALA A 69 18.88 -3.12 13.36
N ILE A 70 17.72 -2.63 12.87
CA ILE A 70 17.64 -1.37 12.12
C ILE A 70 18.02 -0.13 12.93
N GLU A 71 17.98 -0.17 14.26
CA GLU A 71 18.43 0.96 15.10
C GLU A 71 19.89 1.32 14.84
N GLY A 72 20.74 0.30 14.61
CA GLY A 72 22.17 0.49 14.33
C GLY A 72 22.48 0.74 12.85
N LEU A 73 21.54 0.47 11.94
CA LEU A 73 21.72 0.62 10.49
C LEU A 73 21.21 1.97 9.99
N GLU A 74 20.07 2.42 10.49
CA GLU A 74 19.44 3.68 10.09
C GLU A 74 20.02 4.86 10.87
N THR A 75 20.62 5.81 10.16
CA THR A 75 21.23 7.01 10.76
C THR A 75 20.40 8.27 10.57
N GLU A 76 19.67 8.40 9.46
CA GLU A 76 18.94 9.62 9.10
C GLU A 76 17.58 9.69 9.77
N TRP A 77 16.86 8.55 9.85
CA TRP A 77 15.48 8.50 10.36
C TRP A 77 14.57 9.54 9.69
N ALA A 78 14.74 9.75 8.39
CA ALA A 78 13.98 10.73 7.63
C ALA A 78 12.49 10.38 7.62
N GLU A 79 11.65 11.41 7.70
CA GLU A 79 10.20 11.28 7.56
C GLU A 79 9.79 11.43 6.09
N TYR A 80 9.02 10.46 5.58
CA TYR A 80 8.54 10.41 4.20
C TYR A 80 7.01 10.55 4.16
N PRO A 81 6.44 11.13 3.08
CA PRO A 81 5.01 11.00 2.81
C PRO A 81 4.62 9.54 2.60
N VAL A 82 3.76 9.00 3.48
CA VAL A 82 3.32 7.59 3.41
C VAL A 82 1.85 7.48 2.99
N PHE A 83 1.63 6.84 1.85
CA PHE A 83 0.33 6.53 1.28
C PHE A 83 -0.01 5.07 1.54
N HIS A 84 -0.92 4.80 2.47
CA HIS A 84 -1.28 3.44 2.87
C HIS A 84 -2.72 3.10 2.45
N ILE A 85 -2.87 2.08 1.60
CA ILE A 85 -4.15 1.52 1.14
C ILE A 85 -4.30 0.12 1.73
N ASP A 86 -5.44 -0.15 2.35
CA ASP A 86 -5.77 -1.48 2.85
C ASP A 86 -7.12 -1.92 2.27
N PHE A 87 -7.11 -2.95 1.42
CA PHE A 87 -8.33 -3.44 0.80
C PHE A 87 -9.18 -4.33 1.73
N ASN A 88 -8.71 -4.68 2.93
CA ASN A 88 -9.51 -5.42 3.91
C ASN A 88 -10.80 -4.68 4.33
N GLY A 89 -11.76 -5.45 4.83
CA GLY A 89 -13.00 -4.91 5.42
C GLY A 89 -14.04 -4.37 4.42
N SER A 90 -13.81 -4.47 3.11
CA SER A 90 -14.77 -4.08 2.07
C SER A 90 -15.36 -5.30 1.37
N ASN A 91 -16.62 -5.20 0.95
CA ASN A 91 -17.30 -6.20 0.14
C ASN A 91 -17.20 -5.83 -1.35
N PHE A 92 -16.25 -6.43 -2.06
CA PHE A 92 -16.04 -6.15 -3.48
C PHE A 92 -16.99 -6.91 -4.40
N THR A 93 -17.90 -7.74 -3.87
CA THR A 93 -19.00 -8.33 -4.65
C THR A 93 -20.09 -7.31 -5.00
N THR A 94 -20.03 -6.11 -4.42
CA THR A 94 -20.95 -5.00 -4.72
C THR A 94 -20.32 -4.07 -5.76
N SER A 95 -21.04 -3.82 -6.87
CA SER A 95 -20.55 -2.95 -7.95
C SER A 95 -20.21 -1.54 -7.44
N GLY A 96 -19.07 -1.01 -7.88
CA GLY A 96 -18.60 0.32 -7.51
C GLY A 96 -17.91 0.42 -6.14
N THR A 97 -17.79 -0.66 -5.36
CA THR A 97 -17.12 -0.62 -4.04
C THR A 97 -15.64 -0.29 -4.17
N LEU A 98 -14.95 -0.86 -5.17
CA LEU A 98 -13.53 -0.63 -5.39
C LEU A 98 -13.23 0.83 -5.69
N GLU A 99 -13.97 1.41 -6.63
CA GLU A 99 -13.80 2.79 -7.07
C GLU A 99 -14.09 3.76 -5.93
N LYS A 100 -15.20 3.56 -5.21
CA LYS A 100 -15.53 4.37 -4.03
C LYS A 100 -14.43 4.32 -2.97
N LYS A 101 -13.83 3.15 -2.76
CA LYS A 101 -12.76 2.97 -1.77
C LYS A 101 -11.51 3.73 -2.18
N LEU A 102 -11.08 3.57 -3.43
CA LEU A 102 -9.91 4.29 -3.97
C LEU A 102 -10.14 5.80 -4.00
N ASP A 103 -11.32 6.25 -4.43
CA ASP A 103 -11.71 7.66 -4.40
C ASP A 103 -11.67 8.24 -2.99
N GLY A 104 -12.09 7.47 -1.98
CA GLY A 104 -12.02 7.90 -0.58
C GLY A 104 -10.59 8.12 -0.09
N TYR A 105 -9.66 7.22 -0.44
CA TYR A 105 -8.24 7.41 -0.14
C TYR A 105 -7.67 8.65 -0.84
N ILE A 106 -7.91 8.77 -2.14
CA ILE A 106 -7.39 9.89 -2.93
C ILE A 106 -7.97 11.21 -2.42
N ALA A 107 -9.27 11.29 -2.14
CA ALA A 107 -9.89 12.49 -1.59
C ALA A 107 -9.27 12.90 -0.25
N THR A 108 -8.98 11.94 0.63
CA THR A 108 -8.31 12.21 1.91
C THR A 108 -6.93 12.82 1.70
N TRP A 109 -6.18 12.33 0.70
CA TRP A 109 -4.85 12.86 0.40
C TRP A 109 -4.89 14.16 -0.41
N GLU A 110 -5.92 14.37 -1.22
CA GLU A 110 -6.22 15.64 -1.87
C GLU A 110 -6.47 16.74 -0.82
N ASP A 111 -7.16 16.42 0.28
CA ASP A 111 -7.36 17.35 1.39
C ASP A 111 -6.04 17.70 2.09
N GLN A 112 -5.10 16.75 2.16
CA GLN A 112 -3.81 16.94 2.84
C GLN A 112 -2.77 17.66 1.96
N TYR A 113 -2.63 17.25 0.69
CA TYR A 113 -1.56 17.71 -0.20
C TYR A 113 -2.05 18.60 -1.33
N GLY A 114 -3.37 18.74 -1.50
CA GLY A 114 -3.99 19.60 -2.50
C GLY A 114 -4.59 18.82 -3.68
N LYS A 115 -5.63 19.42 -4.25
CA LYS A 115 -6.44 18.87 -5.34
C LYS A 115 -6.24 19.65 -6.63
N SER A 116 -6.14 18.95 -7.76
CA SER A 116 -6.21 19.59 -9.08
C SER A 116 -7.65 19.91 -9.47
N THR A 117 -7.89 21.08 -10.04
CA THR A 117 -9.21 21.48 -10.57
C THR A 117 -9.52 20.89 -11.94
N TYR A 118 -8.52 20.33 -12.63
CA TYR A 118 -8.64 19.87 -14.02
C TYR A 118 -8.60 18.34 -14.16
N LEU A 119 -8.02 17.64 -13.19
CA LEU A 119 -7.86 16.18 -13.25
C LEU A 119 -9.07 15.50 -12.62
N THR A 120 -9.74 14.67 -13.41
CA THR A 120 -10.92 13.91 -12.98
C THR A 120 -10.66 12.42 -12.91
N ASP A 121 -9.72 11.91 -13.73
CA ASP A 121 -9.29 10.52 -13.69
C ASP A 121 -8.60 10.19 -12.35
N MET A 122 -8.88 8.98 -11.84
CA MET A 122 -8.39 8.51 -10.55
C MET A 122 -6.86 8.40 -10.50
N GLY A 123 -6.25 7.84 -11.54
CA GLY A 123 -4.80 7.70 -11.65
C GLY A 123 -4.13 9.07 -11.72
N ASP A 124 -4.65 9.96 -12.56
CA ASP A 124 -4.11 11.32 -12.69
C ASP A 124 -4.21 12.12 -11.39
N ARG A 125 -5.34 12.03 -10.69
CA ARG A 125 -5.52 12.65 -9.36
C ARG A 125 -4.50 12.12 -8.36
N PHE A 126 -4.26 10.81 -8.34
CA PHE A 126 -3.29 10.22 -7.42
C PHE A 126 -1.85 10.62 -7.78
N ALA A 127 -1.46 10.61 -9.07
CA ALA A 127 -0.16 11.12 -9.51
C ALA A 127 0.06 12.58 -9.08
N TYR A 128 -0.97 13.42 -9.23
CA TYR A 128 -0.90 14.80 -8.81
C TYR A 128 -0.64 14.94 -7.31
N VAL A 129 -1.36 14.17 -6.49
CA VAL A 129 -1.18 14.15 -5.03
C VAL A 129 0.24 13.72 -4.66
N LEU A 130 0.78 12.66 -5.28
CA LEU A 130 2.16 12.20 -5.04
C LEU A 130 3.17 13.32 -5.35
N LYS A 131 3.00 13.98 -6.49
CA LYS A 131 3.84 15.13 -6.88
C LYS A 131 3.75 16.29 -5.90
N GLN A 132 2.56 16.62 -5.41
CA GLN A 132 2.40 17.68 -4.41
C GLN A 132 3.02 17.30 -3.07
N ALA A 133 2.85 16.06 -2.61
CA ALA A 133 3.44 15.56 -1.38
C ALA A 133 4.97 15.59 -1.45
N HIS A 134 5.55 15.19 -2.59
CA HIS A 134 6.98 15.28 -2.83
C HIS A 134 7.47 16.74 -2.78
N LYS A 135 6.78 17.65 -3.48
CA LYS A 135 7.12 19.08 -3.48
C LYS A 135 7.06 19.71 -2.09
N GLN A 136 6.06 19.36 -1.28
CA GLN A 136 5.83 19.96 0.03
C GLN A 136 6.79 19.42 1.10
N SER A 137 7.07 18.12 1.07
CA SER A 137 7.95 17.47 2.05
C SER A 137 9.44 17.52 1.67
N GLY A 138 9.76 17.71 0.39
CA GLY A 138 11.10 17.54 -0.15
C GLY A 138 11.57 16.07 -0.18
N LYS A 139 10.67 15.11 0.07
CA LYS A 139 10.96 13.68 0.11
C LYS A 139 10.02 12.94 -0.84
N ARG A 140 10.57 12.00 -1.60
CA ARG A 140 9.78 11.14 -2.49
C ARG A 140 8.80 10.27 -1.69
N CYS A 141 7.71 9.86 -2.31
CA CYS A 141 6.58 9.23 -1.64
C CYS A 141 6.78 7.73 -1.43
N VAL A 142 6.23 7.22 -0.32
CA VAL A 142 6.18 5.81 -0.01
C VAL A 142 4.74 5.33 -0.17
N VAL A 143 4.51 4.31 -1.00
CA VAL A 143 3.17 3.73 -1.23
C VAL A 143 3.13 2.30 -0.71
N LEU A 144 2.24 2.03 0.23
CA LEU A 144 2.05 0.72 0.86
C LEU A 144 0.63 0.24 0.60
N ILE A 145 0.48 -0.93 0.00
CA ILE A 145 -0.82 -1.48 -0.41
C ILE A 145 -0.97 -2.88 0.17
N ASP A 146 -1.92 -3.04 1.11
CA ASP A 146 -2.24 -4.32 1.72
C ASP A 146 -3.46 -5.00 1.10
N GLU A 147 -3.34 -6.33 0.92
CA GLU A 147 -4.28 -7.22 0.24
C GLU A 147 -4.73 -6.67 -1.13
N TYR A 148 -3.75 -6.26 -1.94
CA TYR A 148 -3.95 -5.64 -3.27
C TYR A 148 -4.83 -6.46 -4.23
N ASP A 149 -4.86 -7.78 -4.05
CA ASP A 149 -5.56 -8.76 -4.87
C ASP A 149 -6.99 -9.05 -4.38
N LYS A 150 -7.34 -8.63 -3.16
CA LYS A 150 -8.65 -8.88 -2.57
C LYS A 150 -9.83 -8.43 -3.44
N PRO A 151 -9.80 -7.25 -4.11
CA PRO A 151 -10.91 -6.84 -4.97
C PRO A 151 -11.18 -7.77 -6.15
N ILE A 152 -10.15 -8.49 -6.63
CA ILE A 152 -10.30 -9.49 -7.68
C ILE A 152 -10.70 -10.83 -7.07
N LEU A 153 -10.03 -11.26 -6.00
CA LEU A 153 -10.29 -12.56 -5.36
C LEU A 153 -11.72 -12.71 -4.84
N ASP A 154 -12.35 -11.63 -4.35
CA ASP A 154 -13.73 -11.68 -3.85
C ASP A 154 -14.77 -11.92 -4.96
N VAL A 155 -14.44 -11.66 -6.24
CA VAL A 155 -15.37 -11.77 -7.38
C VAL A 155 -14.93 -12.78 -8.44
N LEU A 156 -13.72 -13.30 -8.34
CA LEU A 156 -13.15 -14.31 -9.24
C LEU A 156 -14.07 -15.55 -9.32
N ASP A 157 -14.38 -15.98 -10.55
CA ASP A 157 -15.23 -17.15 -10.84
C ASP A 157 -16.65 -17.12 -10.22
N THR A 158 -17.13 -15.95 -9.76
CA THR A 158 -18.47 -15.82 -9.16
C THR A 158 -19.59 -15.64 -10.18
N GLY A 159 -19.24 -15.21 -11.41
CA GLY A 159 -20.22 -14.85 -12.45
C GLY A 159 -21.00 -13.57 -12.17
N ILE A 160 -20.64 -12.82 -11.12
CA ILE A 160 -21.30 -11.56 -10.77
C ILE A 160 -21.05 -10.54 -11.89
N LYS A 161 -22.12 -9.92 -12.36
CA LYS A 161 -22.07 -8.84 -13.35
C LYS A 161 -22.14 -7.48 -12.69
N ASP A 162 -21.50 -6.52 -13.32
CA ASP A 162 -21.72 -5.12 -13.03
C ASP A 162 -23.14 -4.70 -13.43
N GLU A 163 -23.90 -4.19 -12.45
CA GLU A 163 -25.26 -3.68 -12.61
C GLU A 163 -25.39 -2.62 -13.72
N ARG A 164 -24.29 -1.92 -14.06
CA ARG A 164 -24.32 -0.79 -15.00
C ARG A 164 -23.93 -1.13 -16.44
N GLN A 165 -23.13 -2.16 -16.67
CA GLN A 165 -22.47 -2.38 -17.98
C GLN A 165 -22.53 -3.83 -18.48
N GLU A 166 -23.30 -4.72 -17.84
CA GLU A 166 -23.46 -6.15 -18.19
C GLU A 166 -22.17 -7.00 -18.30
N GLN A 167 -21.00 -6.40 -18.06
CA GLN A 167 -19.70 -7.06 -17.97
C GLN A 167 -19.50 -7.75 -16.61
N LEU A 168 -18.56 -8.68 -16.53
CA LEU A 168 -18.22 -9.33 -15.26
C LEU A 168 -17.58 -8.32 -14.31
N LEU A 169 -17.94 -8.39 -13.03
CA LEU A 169 -17.38 -7.51 -12.00
C LEU A 169 -15.87 -7.79 -11.78
N GLU A 170 -15.42 -9.01 -12.05
CA GLU A 170 -13.99 -9.35 -12.08
C GLU A 170 -13.24 -8.53 -13.13
N ASP A 171 -13.74 -8.47 -14.37
CA ASP A 171 -13.12 -7.72 -15.46
C ASP A 171 -13.09 -6.23 -15.14
N ARG A 172 -14.19 -5.69 -14.59
CA ARG A 172 -14.25 -4.30 -14.15
C ARG A 172 -13.22 -4.00 -13.05
N ASN A 173 -13.17 -4.82 -12.00
CA ASN A 173 -12.21 -4.62 -10.92
C ASN A 173 -10.76 -4.73 -11.41
N ARG A 174 -10.50 -5.64 -12.36
CA ARG A 174 -9.19 -5.79 -13.00
C ARG A 174 -8.77 -4.54 -13.76
N GLU A 175 -9.65 -3.97 -14.58
CA GLU A 175 -9.34 -2.75 -15.35
C GLU A 175 -9.17 -1.52 -14.44
N VAL A 176 -10.00 -1.38 -13.40
CA VAL A 176 -9.84 -0.31 -12.39
C VAL A 176 -8.48 -0.40 -11.71
N LEU A 177 -8.08 -1.58 -11.22
CA LEU A 177 -6.78 -1.76 -10.56
C LEU A 177 -5.61 -1.55 -11.52
N LYS A 178 -5.74 -2.00 -12.77
CA LYS A 178 -4.71 -1.79 -13.81
C LYS A 178 -4.52 -0.30 -14.11
N GLY A 179 -5.61 0.45 -14.28
CA GLY A 179 -5.58 1.91 -14.43
C GLY A 179 -4.95 2.58 -13.21
N PHE A 180 -5.43 2.25 -12.02
CA PHE A 180 -4.94 2.81 -10.76
C PHE A 180 -3.43 2.57 -10.55
N TYR A 181 -2.93 1.35 -10.78
CA TYR A 181 -1.52 1.06 -10.55
C TYR A 181 -0.60 1.52 -11.68
N SER A 182 -1.11 1.76 -12.89
CA SER A 182 -0.33 2.33 -13.99
C SER A 182 0.28 3.70 -13.63
N VAL A 183 -0.33 4.40 -12.67
CA VAL A 183 0.14 5.67 -12.11
C VAL A 183 1.59 5.62 -11.62
N PHE A 184 2.06 4.46 -11.11
CA PHE A 184 3.40 4.36 -10.53
C PHE A 184 4.49 4.52 -11.58
N LYS A 185 4.20 4.18 -12.85
CA LYS A 185 5.11 4.47 -13.96
C LYS A 185 5.20 5.96 -14.26
N ALA A 186 4.08 6.68 -14.19
CA ALA A 186 4.03 8.11 -14.46
C ALA A 186 4.61 8.95 -13.32
N ALA A 187 4.56 8.43 -12.09
CA ALA A 187 5.03 9.09 -10.87
C ALA A 187 6.41 8.57 -10.39
N ASP A 188 7.20 7.90 -11.24
CA ASP A 188 8.48 7.27 -10.84
C ASP A 188 9.44 8.26 -10.15
N ASP A 189 9.56 9.49 -10.68
CA ASP A 189 10.36 10.57 -10.10
C ASP A 189 9.88 11.00 -8.69
N ASP A 190 8.60 10.78 -8.39
CA ASP A 190 7.95 11.14 -7.14
C ASP A 190 7.90 9.97 -6.13
N LEU A 191 8.40 8.78 -6.49
CA LEU A 191 8.33 7.57 -5.66
C LEU A 191 9.69 7.18 -5.06
N GLN A 192 9.68 6.93 -3.75
CA GLN A 192 10.81 6.38 -2.99
C GLN A 192 10.71 4.86 -2.91
N PHE A 193 9.51 4.37 -2.58
CA PHE A 193 9.30 2.97 -2.26
C PHE A 193 7.83 2.59 -2.46
N VAL A 194 7.58 1.46 -3.11
CA VAL A 194 6.24 0.90 -3.30
C VAL A 194 6.24 -0.55 -2.85
N LEU A 195 5.34 -0.92 -1.94
CA LEU A 195 5.11 -2.32 -1.55
C LEU A 195 3.65 -2.68 -1.78
N LEU A 196 3.44 -3.79 -2.49
CA LEU A 196 2.14 -4.44 -2.62
C LEU A 196 2.20 -5.82 -1.94
N THR A 197 1.29 -6.08 -1.00
CA THR A 197 1.12 -7.38 -0.35
C THR A 197 -0.18 -8.04 -0.78
N GLY A 198 -0.15 -9.36 -0.97
CA GLY A 198 -1.31 -10.16 -1.35
C GLY A 198 -1.07 -11.66 -1.22
N VAL A 199 -1.98 -12.47 -1.73
CA VAL A 199 -1.90 -13.93 -1.78
C VAL A 199 -1.41 -14.43 -3.14
N THR A 200 -1.88 -13.85 -4.23
CA THR A 200 -1.62 -14.29 -5.61
C THR A 200 -1.04 -13.15 -6.44
N LYS A 201 -0.07 -13.44 -7.33
CA LYS A 201 0.38 -12.49 -8.35
C LYS A 201 -0.53 -12.57 -9.56
N PHE A 202 -1.34 -11.55 -9.82
CA PHE A 202 -2.15 -11.51 -11.04
C PHE A 202 -1.31 -10.98 -12.20
N SER A 203 -0.91 -11.87 -13.12
CA SER A 203 -0.11 -11.55 -14.31
C SER A 203 -0.77 -10.53 -15.25
N GLN A 204 -2.11 -10.45 -15.24
CA GLN A 204 -2.89 -9.55 -16.10
C GLN A 204 -3.09 -8.14 -15.51
N VAL A 205 -2.82 -7.94 -14.22
CA VAL A 205 -2.69 -6.61 -13.62
C VAL A 205 -1.23 -6.21 -13.68
N SER A 206 -0.59 -6.38 -14.83
CA SER A 206 0.83 -6.05 -15.03
C SER A 206 1.02 -4.56 -14.78
N VAL A 207 1.30 -4.22 -13.53
CA VAL A 207 1.62 -2.88 -13.08
C VAL A 207 2.94 -2.43 -13.72
N PHE A 208 3.80 -3.40 -14.07
CA PHE A 208 5.12 -3.19 -14.63
C PHE A 208 5.29 -4.12 -15.82
N SER A 209 5.38 -3.52 -17.01
CA SER A 209 5.72 -4.20 -18.25
C SER A 209 7.23 -4.27 -18.32
N GLY A 210 7.78 -5.35 -17.76
CA GLY A 210 9.18 -5.74 -17.82
C GLY A 210 9.25 -7.25 -17.87
#